data_AF-A0AA39J202-F1
#
_entry.id   AF-A0AA39J202-F1
#
_cell.length_a   1.000
_cell.length_b   1.000
_cell.length_c   1.000
_cell.angle_alpha   90.00
_cell.angle_beta   90.00
_cell.angle_gamma   90.00
#
_symmetry.space_group_name_H-M   'P 1'
#
loop_
_entity.id
_entity.type
_entity.pdbx_description
1 polymer ?
#
loop_
_entity_poly.entity_id
_entity_poly.type
_entity_poly.pdbx_seq_one_letter_code
_entity_poly.pdbx_strand_id
1 'polypeptide(L)'
;MQRPAHEISAVVSLITTAVTPEIQQAGIQRYFTPDAGFRHPLCAVSPGPGSRERVLGIYQWYRVMSPKLELDVKSVVYDKEQGILILEVVQSFHFRLSPFKPAPSRLVVRLTLKEVDRLYYIAFEEDFYHPDDLMLLVVPPLASLVRLALGAASAVSSMCATVAHVLG
;
A
#
# COMPACT_ATOMS: atom_id res chain seq x y z
N MET A 1 3.81 13.79 13.26
CA MET A 1 2.48 14.39 13.01
C MET A 1 1.88 14.82 14.34
N GLN A 2 1.17 15.94 14.40
CA GLN A 2 0.46 16.36 15.63
C GLN A 2 -1.00 15.88 15.59
N ARG A 3 -1.64 15.95 14.43
CA ARG A 3 -3.01 15.54 14.13
C ARG A 3 -2.99 14.49 13.00
N PRO A 4 -2.63 13.23 13.30
CA PRO A 4 -2.39 12.20 12.28
C PRO A 4 -3.53 12.04 11.28
N ALA A 5 -4.79 12.00 11.74
CA ALA A 5 -5.96 11.86 10.86
C ALA A 5 -6.12 12.99 9.82
N HIS A 6 -5.61 14.19 10.10
CA HIS A 6 -5.70 15.34 9.19
C HIS A 6 -4.45 15.51 8.33
N GLU A 7 -3.29 15.09 8.85
CA GLU A 7 -2.00 15.26 8.19
C GLU A 7 -1.63 14.07 7.28
N ILE A 8 -2.14 12.87 7.55
CA ILE A 8 -1.60 11.65 6.95
C ILE A 8 -1.71 11.63 5.42
N SER A 9 -2.82 12.12 4.84
CA SER A 9 -2.97 12.14 3.38
C SER A 9 -1.85 12.93 2.71
N ALA A 10 -1.48 14.08 3.28
CA ALA A 10 -0.37 14.88 2.78
C ALA A 10 0.99 14.21 3.01
N VAL A 11 1.15 13.49 4.12
CA VAL A 11 2.38 12.74 4.42
C VAL A 11 2.61 11.60 3.42
N VAL A 12 1.60 10.76 3.17
CA VAL A 12 1.74 9.64 2.23
C VAL A 12 1.91 10.16 0.79
N SER A 13 1.17 11.19 0.38
CA SER A 13 1.38 11.82 -0.93
C SER A 13 2.80 12.37 -1.06
N LEU A 14 3.30 13.12 -0.06
CA LEU A 14 4.66 13.68 -0.08
C LEU A 14 5.73 12.59 -0.28
N ILE A 15 5.61 11.47 0.43
CA ILE A 15 6.62 10.41 0.41
C ILE A 15 6.52 9.59 -0.87
N THR A 16 5.33 9.21 -1.29
CA THR A 16 5.12 8.31 -2.43
C THR A 16 5.28 9.03 -3.78
N THR A 17 4.87 10.30 -3.88
CA THR A 17 4.96 11.10 -5.12
C THR A 17 6.12 12.11 -5.10
N ALA A 18 7.12 11.91 -4.23
CA ALA A 18 8.27 12.81 -4.13
C ALA A 18 9.02 12.95 -5.46
N VAL A 19 9.23 14.20 -5.88
CA VAL A 19 9.90 14.54 -7.15
C VAL A 19 11.40 14.23 -7.10
N THR A 20 12.03 14.35 -5.92
CA THR A 20 13.46 14.11 -5.74
C THR A 20 13.73 13.11 -4.60
N PRO A 21 14.84 12.35 -4.66
CA PRO A 21 15.24 11.44 -3.58
C PRO A 21 15.43 12.15 -2.23
N GLU A 22 15.87 13.40 -2.24
CA GLU A 22 16.12 14.19 -1.03
C GLU A 22 14.81 14.54 -0.31
N ILE A 23 13.76 14.92 -1.06
CA ILE A 23 12.43 15.18 -0.49
C ILE A 23 11.87 13.88 0.11
N GLN A 24 11.98 12.77 -0.61
CA GLN A 24 11.53 11.47 -0.15
C GLN A 24 12.26 11.03 1.11
N GLN A 25 13.58 11.18 1.14
CA GLN A 25 14.42 10.87 2.30
C GLN A 25 14.06 11.73 3.51
N ALA A 26 13.91 13.05 3.31
CA ALA A 26 13.50 13.96 4.38
C ALA A 26 12.11 13.59 4.92
N GLY A 27 11.18 13.19 4.04
CA GLY A 27 9.86 12.69 4.42
C GLY A 27 9.92 11.43 5.28
N ILE A 28 10.62 10.38 4.81
CA ILE A 28 10.79 9.13 5.57
C ILE A 28 11.47 9.41 6.92
N GLN A 29 12.55 10.19 6.96
CA GLN A 29 13.25 10.50 8.21
C GLN A 29 12.39 11.30 9.20
N ARG A 30 11.50 12.17 8.70
CA ARG A 30 10.61 13.00 9.52
C ARG A 30 9.42 12.23 10.07
N TYR A 31 8.86 11.31 9.28
CA TYR A 31 7.57 10.69 9.60
C TYR A 31 7.65 9.23 10.04
N PHE A 32 8.74 8.51 9.76
CA PHE A 32 8.92 7.11 10.17
C PHE A 32 9.84 7.01 11.38
N THR A 33 9.56 6.04 12.26
CA THR A 33 10.47 5.72 13.37
C THR A 33 11.80 5.13 12.85
N PRO A 34 12.92 5.27 13.57
CA PRO A 34 14.21 4.69 13.15
C PRO A 34 14.18 3.17 12.95
N ASP A 35 13.26 2.50 13.63
CA ASP A 35 13.02 1.06 13.63
C ASP A 35 11.78 0.63 12.82
N ALA A 36 11.31 1.47 11.89
CA ALA A 36 10.05 1.23 11.18
C ALA A 36 10.06 -0.03 10.30
N GLY A 37 8.95 -0.78 10.35
CA GLY A 37 8.69 -1.90 9.46
C GLY A 37 7.83 -1.55 8.26
N PHE A 38 7.84 -2.42 7.26
CA PHE A 38 7.10 -2.27 6.01
C PHE A 38 6.69 -3.63 5.48
N ARG A 39 5.47 -3.76 4.96
CA ARG A 39 4.99 -5.00 4.35
C ARG A 39 4.10 -4.69 3.16
N HIS A 40 4.57 -5.06 1.99
CA HIS A 40 3.88 -4.96 0.72
C HIS A 40 3.77 -6.37 0.10
N PRO A 41 2.81 -6.65 -0.81
CA PRO A 41 2.70 -7.97 -1.41
C PRO A 41 3.96 -8.47 -2.14
N LEU A 42 4.87 -7.56 -2.51
CA LEU A 42 6.11 -7.88 -3.25
C LEU A 42 7.39 -7.81 -2.42
N CYS A 43 7.38 -7.16 -1.26
CA CYS A 43 8.57 -7.01 -0.42
C CYS A 43 8.21 -6.66 1.03
N ALA A 44 9.14 -6.91 1.95
CA ALA A 44 8.93 -6.59 3.36
C ALA A 44 10.24 -6.20 4.05
N VAL A 45 10.12 -5.41 5.12
CA VAL A 45 11.19 -5.01 6.02
C VAL A 45 10.72 -5.29 7.45
N SER A 46 11.41 -6.19 8.14
CA SER A 46 11.19 -6.40 9.57
C SER A 46 11.67 -5.19 10.38
N PRO A 47 10.93 -4.78 11.43
CA PRO A 47 11.33 -3.70 12.34
C PRO A 47 12.67 -4.01 13.01
N GLY A 48 13.47 -2.97 13.25
CA GLY A 48 14.75 -3.09 13.97
C GLY A 48 15.82 -2.11 13.50
N PRO A 49 17.07 -2.25 13.98
CA PRO A 49 18.15 -1.34 13.61
C PRO A 49 18.36 -1.24 12.09
N GLY A 50 18.45 -0.01 11.58
CA GLY A 50 18.65 0.28 10.16
C GLY A 50 17.47 -0.05 9.25
N SER A 51 16.28 -0.38 9.80
CA SER A 51 15.11 -0.76 9.00
C SER A 51 14.52 0.42 8.25
N ARG A 52 14.47 1.62 8.84
CA ARG A 52 14.00 2.83 8.17
C ARG A 52 14.77 3.14 6.88
N GLU A 53 16.08 2.91 6.86
CA GLU A 53 16.93 3.12 5.69
C GLU A 53 16.62 2.08 4.59
N ARG A 54 16.25 0.85 4.96
CA ARG A 54 15.75 -0.16 4.01
C ARG A 54 14.37 0.21 3.45
N VAL A 55 13.47 0.73 4.29
CA VAL A 55 12.17 1.28 3.85
C VAL A 55 12.40 2.41 2.85
N LEU A 56 13.28 3.36 3.15
CA LEU A 56 13.66 4.42 2.21
C LEU A 56 14.16 3.85 0.87
N GLY A 57 15.00 2.81 0.91
CA GLY A 57 15.49 2.14 -0.30
C GLY A 57 14.36 1.59 -1.18
N ILE A 58 13.31 1.03 -0.58
CA ILE A 58 12.12 0.56 -1.31
C ILE A 58 11.42 1.73 -2.00
N TYR A 59 11.12 2.80 -1.26
CA TYR A 59 10.46 4.00 -1.80
C TYR A 59 11.27 4.66 -2.93
N GLN A 60 12.60 4.73 -2.78
CA GLN A 60 13.49 5.25 -3.81
C GLN A 60 13.53 4.34 -5.05
N TRP A 61 13.54 3.03 -4.85
CA TRP A 61 13.46 2.07 -5.95
C TRP A 61 12.14 2.18 -6.71
N TYR A 62 11.03 2.35 -5.99
CA TYR A 62 9.70 2.52 -6.59
C TYR A 62 9.64 3.77 -7.47
N ARG A 63 10.25 4.88 -7.03
CA ARG A 63 10.41 6.10 -7.84
C ARG A 63 11.23 5.85 -9.12
N VAL A 64 12.30 5.06 -9.03
CA VAL A 64 13.13 4.70 -10.21
C VAL A 64 12.36 3.83 -11.19
N MET A 65 11.58 2.87 -10.69
CA MET A 65 10.72 2.01 -11.51
C MET A 65 9.58 2.77 -12.15
N SER A 66 9.01 3.76 -11.46
CA SER A 66 7.84 4.53 -11.90
C SER A 66 8.04 6.04 -11.74
N PRO A 67 8.68 6.72 -12.72
CA PRO A 67 8.95 8.16 -12.66
C PRO A 67 7.69 9.02 -12.60
N LYS A 68 6.56 8.51 -13.10
CA LYS A 68 5.24 9.11 -12.97
C LYS A 68 4.42 8.23 -12.04
N LEU A 69 4.26 8.66 -10.80
CA LEU A 69 3.44 7.99 -9.82
C LEU A 69 2.35 8.97 -9.39
N GLU A 70 1.11 8.54 -9.55
CA GLU A 70 -0.06 9.26 -9.07
C GLU A 70 -0.63 8.51 -7.87
N LEU A 71 -1.00 9.26 -6.83
CA LEU A 71 -1.59 8.71 -5.61
C LEU A 71 -2.75 9.60 -5.19
N ASP A 72 -3.87 8.97 -4.87
CA ASP A 72 -5.08 9.63 -4.38
C ASP A 72 -5.62 8.90 -3.15
N VAL A 73 -5.74 9.63 -2.03
CA VAL A 73 -6.25 9.11 -0.76
C VAL A 73 -7.75 9.33 -0.73
N LYS A 74 -8.52 8.24 -0.82
CA LYS A 74 -9.98 8.26 -0.89
C LYS A 74 -10.63 8.42 0.47
N SER A 75 -10.09 7.76 1.49
CA SER A 75 -10.61 7.82 2.85
C SER A 75 -9.52 7.59 3.88
N VAL A 76 -9.73 8.14 5.07
CA VAL A 76 -8.85 7.98 6.25
C VAL A 76 -9.72 7.66 7.45
N VAL A 77 -9.41 6.56 8.12
CA VAL A 77 -10.00 6.16 9.40
C VAL A 77 -8.88 6.10 10.43
N TYR A 78 -9.08 6.75 11.59
CA TYR A 78 -8.11 6.73 12.67
C TYR A 78 -8.69 6.08 13.92
N ASP A 79 -8.16 4.91 14.27
CA ASP A 79 -8.33 4.31 15.59
C ASP A 79 -7.26 4.89 16.52
N LYS A 80 -7.68 5.86 17.35
CA LYS A 80 -6.79 6.53 18.29
C LYS A 80 -6.36 5.62 19.45
N GLU A 81 -7.21 4.69 19.87
CA GLU A 81 -6.91 3.82 21.01
C GLU A 81 -5.81 2.82 20.66
N GLN A 82 -5.84 2.29 19.44
CA GLN A 82 -4.83 1.36 18.94
C GLN A 82 -3.66 2.06 18.24
N GLY A 83 -3.78 3.36 17.96
CA GLY A 83 -2.80 4.11 17.18
C GLY A 83 -2.71 3.64 15.73
N ILE A 84 -3.83 3.26 15.12
CA ILE A 84 -3.88 2.71 13.76
C ILE A 84 -4.58 3.70 12.82
N LEU A 85 -3.93 4.02 11.71
CA LEU A 85 -4.59 4.63 10.56
C LEU A 85 -4.88 3.58 9.50
N ILE A 86 -6.08 3.62 8.94
CA ILE A 86 -6.46 2.85 7.76
C ILE A 86 -6.79 3.84 6.66
N LEU A 87 -6.11 3.71 5.53
CA LEU A 87 -6.30 4.56 4.37
C LEU A 87 -6.79 3.71 3.21
N GLU A 88 -7.77 4.21 2.49
CA GLU A 88 -8.08 3.71 1.15
C GLU A 88 -7.33 4.58 0.14
N VAL A 89 -6.49 3.94 -0.68
CA VAL A 89 -5.63 4.62 -1.64
C VAL A 89 -5.89 4.06 -3.03
N VAL A 90 -5.88 4.95 -4.02
CA VAL A 90 -5.80 4.59 -5.44
C VAL A 90 -4.50 5.15 -5.98
N GLN A 91 -3.72 4.32 -6.65
CA GLN A 91 -2.44 4.73 -7.21
C GLN A 91 -2.25 4.19 -8.63
N SER A 92 -1.49 4.94 -9.42
CA SER A 92 -1.18 4.59 -10.80
C SER A 92 0.33 4.57 -10.99
N PHE A 93 0.90 3.36 -11.05
CA PHE A 93 2.33 3.13 -11.27
C PHE A 93 2.62 2.99 -12.76
N HIS A 94 3.36 3.95 -13.29
CA HIS A 94 3.82 3.94 -14.68
C HIS A 94 5.18 3.24 -14.74
N PHE A 95 5.19 1.90 -14.77
CA PHE A 95 6.41 1.11 -14.88
C PHE A 95 7.21 1.49 -16.13
N ARG A 96 8.42 2.03 -15.94
CA ARG A 96 9.30 2.57 -16.98
C ARG A 96 9.58 1.58 -18.13
N LEU A 97 9.66 0.29 -17.81
CA LEU A 97 9.99 -0.78 -18.76
C LEU A 97 8.77 -1.59 -19.21
N SER A 98 7.57 -1.27 -18.72
CA SER A 98 6.35 -2.00 -19.10
C SER A 98 5.84 -1.53 -20.46
N PRO A 99 5.47 -2.45 -21.37
CA PRO A 99 4.81 -2.09 -22.63
C PRO A 99 3.32 -1.77 -22.44
N PHE A 100 2.77 -1.97 -21.25
CA PHE A 100 1.34 -1.81 -20.97
C PHE A 100 1.00 -0.40 -20.48
N LYS A 101 -0.21 0.05 -20.80
CA LYS A 101 -0.75 1.27 -20.21
C LYS A 101 -0.93 1.06 -18.69
N PRO A 102 -0.55 2.05 -17.86
CA PRO A 102 -0.80 2.00 -16.43
C PRO A 102 -2.30 1.92 -16.17
N ALA A 103 -2.65 1.26 -15.08
CA ALA A 103 -4.02 1.17 -14.62
C ALA A 103 -4.11 1.59 -13.15
N PRO A 104 -5.17 2.31 -12.73
CA PRO A 104 -5.40 2.61 -11.33
C PRO A 104 -5.55 1.32 -10.53
N SER A 105 -4.72 1.15 -9.52
CA SER A 105 -4.73 0.04 -8.57
C SER A 105 -5.20 0.56 -7.22
N ARG A 106 -6.20 -0.10 -6.63
CA ARG A 106 -6.72 0.23 -5.31
C ARG A 106 -6.05 -0.63 -4.24
N LEU A 107 -5.72 -0.01 -3.11
CA LEU A 107 -5.18 -0.70 -1.94
C LEU A 107 -5.75 -0.11 -0.64
N VAL A 108 -5.66 -0.92 0.42
CA VAL A 108 -5.84 -0.46 1.79
C VAL A 108 -4.46 -0.40 2.45
N VAL A 109 -4.10 0.76 2.97
CA VAL A 109 -2.85 0.96 3.72
C VAL A 109 -3.19 1.01 5.20
N ARG A 110 -2.59 0.12 5.99
CA ARG A 110 -2.66 0.14 7.45
C ARG A 110 -1.34 0.66 8.00
N LEU A 111 -1.41 1.79 8.71
CA LEU A 111 -0.26 2.38 9.37
C LEU A 111 -0.40 2.21 10.88
N THR A 112 0.60 1.61 11.52
CA THR A 112 0.75 1.61 12.97
C THR A 112 1.56 2.82 13.39
N LEU A 113 0.99 3.65 14.26
CA LEU A 113 1.61 4.86 14.76
C LEU A 113 2.24 4.63 16.14
N LYS A 114 3.37 5.30 16.38
CA LYS A 114 4.02 5.40 17.68
C LYS A 114 4.08 6.87 18.10
N GLU A 115 3.62 7.15 19.32
CA GLU A 115 3.74 8.48 19.92
C GLU A 115 5.09 8.61 20.63
N VAL A 116 5.84 9.65 20.30
CA VAL A 116 7.08 10.04 20.97
C VAL A 116 7.05 11.55 21.13
N ASP A 117 7.21 12.05 22.36
CA ASP A 117 7.21 13.49 22.67
C ASP A 117 6.02 14.26 22.07
N ARG A 118 4.81 13.67 22.17
CA ARG A 118 3.54 14.21 21.64
C ARG A 118 3.48 14.33 20.11
N LEU A 119 4.39 13.66 19.41
CA LEU A 119 4.38 13.54 17.95
C LEU A 119 4.15 12.08 17.56
N TYR A 120 3.30 11.88 16.57
CA TYR A 120 3.04 10.57 15.98
C TYR A 120 3.97 10.30 14.80
N TYR A 121 4.56 9.11 14.79
CA TYR A 121 5.44 8.58 13.75
C TYR A 121 4.89 7.25 13.24
N ILE A 122 5.12 6.94 11.96
CA ILE A 122 4.79 5.65 11.35
C ILE A 122 5.85 4.64 11.82
N ALA A 123 5.42 3.67 12.61
CA ALA A 123 6.25 2.57 13.09
C ALA A 123 6.13 1.32 12.21
N PHE A 124 5.00 1.17 11.52
CA PHE A 124 4.79 0.05 10.61
C PHE A 124 3.80 0.44 9.51
N GLU A 125 4.09 0.05 8.28
CA GLU A 125 3.22 0.22 7.12
C GLU A 125 2.89 -1.14 6.50
N GLU A 126 1.61 -1.40 6.27
CA GLU A 126 1.11 -2.61 5.58
C GLU A 126 0.22 -2.23 4.41
N ASP A 127 0.55 -2.74 3.24
CA ASP A 127 -0.22 -2.54 2.01
C ASP A 127 -1.00 -3.80 1.65
N PHE A 128 -2.32 -3.67 1.58
CA PHE A 128 -3.24 -4.74 1.20
C PHE A 128 -3.85 -4.44 -0.16
N TYR A 129 -3.54 -5.30 -1.13
CA TYR A 129 -4.14 -5.27 -2.45
C TYR A 129 -5.06 -6.47 -2.60
N HIS A 130 -6.19 -6.24 -3.26
CA HIS A 130 -6.90 -7.37 -3.82
C HIS A 130 -6.07 -7.98 -4.98
N PRO A 131 -6.13 -9.30 -5.24
CA PRO A 131 -5.25 -9.93 -6.23
C PRO A 131 -5.31 -9.34 -7.63
N ASP A 132 -6.47 -8.87 -8.09
CA ASP A 132 -6.61 -8.22 -9.39
C ASP A 132 -6.07 -6.78 -9.38
N ASP A 133 -6.24 -6.03 -8.29
CA ASP A 133 -5.58 -4.72 -8.10
C ASP A 133 -4.04 -4.85 -8.08
N LEU A 134 -3.50 -5.92 -7.49
CA LEU A 134 -2.06 -6.21 -7.57
C LEU A 134 -1.63 -6.49 -9.01
N MET A 135 -2.47 -7.18 -9.80
CA MET A 135 -2.17 -7.36 -11.23
C MET A 135 -2.28 -6.03 -11.99
N LEU A 136 -3.22 -5.14 -11.66
CA LEU A 136 -3.29 -3.79 -12.23
C LEU A 136 -2.00 -2.99 -11.97
N LEU A 137 -1.35 -3.22 -10.82
CA LEU A 137 -0.06 -2.60 -10.48
C LEU A 137 1.10 -3.16 -11.31
N VAL A 138 1.17 -4.48 -11.49
CA VAL A 138 2.36 -5.16 -12.03
C VAL A 138 2.23 -5.50 -13.53
N VAL A 139 1.12 -6.15 -13.92
CA VAL A 139 0.84 -6.56 -15.31
C VAL A 139 -0.66 -6.38 -15.59
N PRO A 140 -1.10 -5.18 -15.99
CA PRO A 140 -2.52 -4.85 -16.08
C PRO A 140 -3.40 -5.83 -16.88
N PRO A 141 -2.94 -6.41 -18.01
CA PRO A 141 -3.71 -7.42 -18.73
C PRO A 141 -4.06 -8.68 -17.93
N LEU A 142 -3.29 -9.04 -16.89
CA LEU A 142 -3.57 -10.23 -16.06
C LEU A 142 -4.73 -10.01 -15.07
N ALA A 143 -5.11 -8.75 -14.79
CA ALA A 143 -6.19 -8.47 -13.85
C ALA A 143 -7.53 -9.03 -14.33
N SER A 144 -7.79 -9.07 -15.64
CA SER A 144 -8.99 -9.69 -16.20
C SER A 144 -9.00 -11.20 -15.99
N LEU A 145 -7.86 -11.87 -16.13
CA LEU A 145 -7.73 -13.31 -15.88
C LEU A 145 -7.99 -13.65 -14.41
N VAL A 146 -7.45 -12.85 -13.48
CA VAL A 146 -7.73 -13.00 -12.04
C VAL A 146 -9.23 -12.84 -11.76
N ARG A 147 -9.87 -11.81 -12.33
CA ARG A 147 -11.32 -11.61 -12.18
C ARG A 147 -12.15 -12.76 -12.75
N LEU A 148 -11.77 -13.31 -13.90
CA LEU A 148 -12.44 -14.50 -14.46
C LEU A 148 -12.27 -15.72 -13.55
N ALA A 149 -11.07 -15.95 -13.01
CA ALA A 149 -10.80 -17.04 -12.08
C ALA A 149 -11.63 -16.91 -10.80
N LEU A 150 -11.74 -15.71 -10.23
CA LEU A 150 -12.58 -15.44 -9.06
C LEU A 150 -14.07 -15.69 -9.34
N GLY A 151 -14.55 -15.28 -10.51
CA GLY A 151 -15.92 -15.56 -10.95
C GLY A 151 -16.18 -17.06 -11.11
N ALA A 152 -15.25 -17.79 -11.75
CA ALA A 152 -15.35 -19.24 -11.89
C ALA A 152 -15.34 -19.95 -10.52
N ALA A 153 -14.47 -19.54 -9.60
CA ALA A 153 -14.42 -20.09 -8.24
C ALA A 153 -15.73 -19.86 -7.48
N SER A 154 -16.36 -18.69 -7.66
CA SER A 154 -17.67 -18.37 -7.06
C SER A 154 -18.78 -19.27 -7.60
N ALA A 155 -18.79 -19.50 -8.91
CA ALA A 155 -19.75 -20.40 -9.56
C ALA A 155 -19.59 -21.86 -9.11
N VAL A 156 -18.35 -22.36 -9.06
CA VAL A 156 -18.04 -23.71 -8.56
C VAL A 156 -18.46 -23.85 -7.09
N SER A 157 -18.14 -22.87 -6.25
CA SER A 157 -18.51 -22.90 -4.82
C SER A 157 -20.03 -22.97 -4.65
N SER A 158 -20.78 -22.19 -5.42
CA SER A 158 -22.25 -22.18 -5.40
C SER A 158 -22.84 -23.51 -5.88
N MET A 159 -22.28 -24.09 -6.94
CA MET A 159 -22.68 -25.39 -7.46
C MET A 159 -22.41 -26.51 -6.45
N CYS A 160 -21.21 -26.55 -5.87
CA CYS A 160 -20.84 -27.50 -4.83
C CYS A 160 -21.76 -27.40 -3.61
N ALA A 161 -22.07 -26.19 -3.14
CA ALA A 161 -23.00 -25.98 -2.04
C ALA A 161 -24.41 -26.50 -2.38
N THR A 162 -24.89 -26.21 -3.59
CA THR A 162 -26.20 -26.70 -4.05
C THR A 162 -26.25 -28.23 -4.11
N VAL A 163 -25.21 -28.86 -4.65
CA VAL A 163 -25.11 -30.33 -4.72
C VAL A 163 -25.05 -30.94 -3.32
N ALA A 164 -24.25 -30.36 -2.41
CA ALA A 164 -24.17 -30.81 -1.02
C ALA A 164 -25.54 -30.73 -0.32
N HIS A 165 -26.28 -29.61 -0.47
CA HIS A 165 -27.62 -29.47 0.10
C HIS A 165 -28.64 -30.48 -0.45
N VAL A 166 -28.49 -30.93 -1.71
CA VAL A 166 -29.35 -31.95 -2.30
C VAL A 166 -29.00 -33.36 -1.81
N LEU A 167 -27.72 -33.62 -1.53
CA LEU A 167 -27.22 -34.94 -1.16
C LEU A 167 -27.20 -35.23 0.35
N GLY A 168 -27.29 -34.20 1.20
CA GLY A 168 -27.29 -34.31 2.67
C GLY A 168 -25.94 -33.97 3.29
#